data_AF-A0A937XE58-F1
#
_entry.id   AF-A0A937XE58-F1
#
_cell.length_a   1.000
_cell.length_b   1.000
_cell.length_c   1.000
_cell.angle_alpha   90.00
_cell.angle_beta   90.00
_cell.angle_gamma   90.00
#
_symmetry.space_group_name_H-M   'P 1'
#
loop_
_entity.id
_entity.type
_entity.pdbx_description
1 polymer ?
#
loop_
_entity_poly.entity_id
_entity_poly.type
_entity_poly.pdbx_seq_one_letter_code
_entity_poly.pdbx_strand_id
1 'polypeptide(L)'
;MRLELSRGTVRPLRESDAESLARHADNRAIWRNLRDLFPHPYRTEHAREFIARVSAAEPQTCFAIEVAGQAAGVIGFDLHRDVERVSA
;
A
#
# COMPACT_ATOMS: atom_id res chain seq x y z
N MET A 1 12.36 -3.17 -5.78
CA MET A 1 11.94 -4.42 -6.46
C MET A 1 10.89 -4.11 -7.52
N ARG A 2 10.93 -4.76 -8.70
CA ARG A 2 9.88 -4.67 -9.73
C ARG A 2 9.52 -6.07 -10.23
N LEU A 3 8.24 -6.43 -10.25
CA LEU A 3 7.71 -7.72 -10.69
C LEU A 3 6.62 -7.48 -11.74
N GLU A 4 6.81 -8.04 -12.94
CA GLU A 4 5.82 -7.98 -14.01
C GLU A 4 4.81 -9.11 -13.87
N LEU A 5 3.52 -8.77 -13.95
CA LEU A 5 2.39 -9.71 -13.93
C LEU A 5 1.68 -9.67 -15.29
N SER A 6 0.81 -10.64 -15.53
CA SER A 6 0.02 -10.70 -16.78
C SER A 6 -0.92 -9.51 -16.99
N ARG A 7 -1.28 -8.79 -15.92
CA ARG A 7 -2.26 -7.68 -15.96
C ARG A 7 -1.79 -6.41 -15.23
N GLY A 8 -0.51 -6.32 -14.88
CA GLY A 8 0.01 -5.19 -14.13
C GLY A 8 1.43 -5.41 -13.64
N THR A 9 1.89 -4.55 -12.76
CA THR A 9 3.26 -4.60 -12.22
C THR A 9 3.23 -4.34 -10.71
N VAL A 10 3.99 -5.10 -9.93
CA VAL A 10 4.33 -4.74 -8.55
C VAL A 10 5.63 -3.96 -8.56
N ARG A 11 5.63 -2.73 -8.03
CA ARG A 11 6.79 -1.83 -8.08
C ARG A 11 6.87 -0.95 -6.83
N PRO A 12 8.00 -0.24 -6.59
CA PRO A 12 8.06 0.73 -5.49
C PRO A 12 6.98 1.80 -5.67
N LEU A 13 6.46 2.27 -4.54
CA LEU A 13 5.57 3.42 -4.50
C LEU A 13 6.30 4.67 -4.99
N ARG A 14 5.54 5.54 -5.67
CA ARG A 14 5.99 6.84 -6.17
C ARG A 14 5.08 7.90 -5.60
N GLU A 15 5.59 9.12 -5.43
CA GLU A 15 4.78 10.24 -4.96
C GLU A 15 3.55 10.50 -5.86
N SER A 16 3.70 10.29 -7.17
CA SER A 16 2.62 10.38 -8.15
C SER A 16 1.46 9.41 -7.90
N ASP A 17 1.68 8.33 -7.14
CA ASP A 17 0.62 7.37 -6.82
C ASP A 17 -0.42 7.93 -5.83
N ALA A 18 -0.09 9.03 -5.14
CA ALA A 18 -0.90 9.60 -4.07
C ALA A 18 -2.35 9.89 -4.50
N GLU A 19 -2.55 10.45 -5.71
CA GLU A 19 -3.89 10.77 -6.22
C GLU A 19 -4.71 9.51 -6.48
N SER A 20 -4.11 8.51 -7.14
CA SER A 20 -4.78 7.23 -7.40
C SER A 20 -5.11 6.50 -6.10
N LEU A 21 -4.17 6.47 -5.14
CA LEU A 21 -4.39 5.84 -3.85
C LEU A 21 -5.47 6.55 -3.05
N ALA A 22 -5.46 7.88 -2.99
CA ALA A 22 -6.49 8.64 -2.28
C ALA A 22 -7.89 8.40 -2.86
N ARG A 23 -8.01 8.44 -4.20
CA ARG A 23 -9.27 8.15 -4.90
C ARG A 23 -9.83 6.77 -4.55
N HIS A 24 -8.98 5.75 -4.47
CA HIS A 24 -9.42 4.39 -4.13
C HIS A 24 -9.67 4.23 -2.62
N ALA A 25 -8.81 4.80 -1.77
CA ALA A 25 -8.92 4.74 -0.32
C ALA A 25 -10.13 5.49 0.25
N ASP A 26 -10.56 6.58 -0.40
CA ASP A 26 -11.73 7.36 0.02
C ASP A 26 -13.06 6.70 -0.38
N ASN A 27 -13.03 5.69 -1.25
CA ASN A 27 -14.23 4.96 -1.61
C ASN A 27 -14.81 4.24 -0.37
N ARG A 28 -16.03 4.62 0.03
CA ARG A 28 -16.71 4.07 1.22
C ARG A 28 -16.86 2.54 1.19
N ALA A 29 -17.02 1.95 0.00
CA ALA A 29 -17.11 0.50 -0.15
C ALA A 29 -15.78 -0.20 0.16
N ILE A 30 -14.64 0.47 -0.05
CA ILE A 30 -13.32 0.01 0.36
C ILE A 30 -13.13 0.31 1.85
N TRP A 31 -13.36 1.55 2.27
CA TRP A 31 -13.10 2.02 3.63
C TRP A 31 -13.77 1.16 4.72
N ARG A 32 -15.01 0.71 4.51
CA ARG A 32 -15.76 -0.10 5.49
C ARG A 32 -15.09 -1.45 5.80
N ASN A 33 -14.15 -1.90 4.97
CA ASN A 33 -13.39 -3.15 5.16
C ASN A 33 -11.99 -2.91 5.76
N LEU A 34 -11.66 -1.67 6.12
CA LEU A 34 -10.39 -1.29 6.71
C LEU A 34 -10.50 -1.18 8.23
N ARG A 35 -9.36 -1.07 8.91
CA ARG A 35 -9.29 -0.89 10.37
C ARG A 35 -9.73 0.51 10.77
N ASP A 36 -10.25 0.66 11.98
CA ASP A 36 -10.76 1.94 12.52
C ASP A 36 -9.73 3.09 12.50
N LEU A 37 -8.44 2.79 12.56
CA LEU A 37 -7.37 3.78 12.46
C LEU A 37 -7.27 4.42 11.05
N PHE A 38 -7.86 3.79 10.04
CA PHE A 38 -7.82 4.29 8.68
C PHE A 38 -8.80 5.47 8.51
N PRO A 39 -8.32 6.68 8.17
CA PRO A 39 -9.15 7.88 8.19
C PRO A 39 -10.20 7.89 7.08
N HIS A 40 -11.36 8.49 7.36
CA HIS A 40 -12.37 8.83 6.35
C HIS A 40 -12.99 10.19 6.64
N PRO A 41 -13.03 11.13 5.66
CA PRO A 41 -12.54 10.96 4.29
C PRO A 41 -11.01 10.82 4.20
N TYR A 42 -10.55 10.03 3.24
CA TYR A 42 -9.14 9.78 2.99
C TYR A 42 -8.61 10.78 1.96
N ARG A 43 -7.77 11.73 2.39
CA ARG A 43 -7.26 12.81 1.55
C ARG A 43 -5.92 12.45 0.90
N THR A 44 -5.57 13.19 -0.14
CA THR A 44 -4.28 13.05 -0.85
C THR A 44 -3.09 13.24 0.09
N GLU A 45 -3.21 14.10 1.11
CA GLU A 45 -2.17 14.30 2.13
C GLU A 45 -1.89 13.00 2.90
N HIS A 46 -2.93 12.25 3.30
CA HIS A 46 -2.77 10.96 3.96
C HIS A 46 -2.04 9.95 3.04
N ALA A 47 -2.33 9.98 1.74
CA ALA A 47 -1.65 9.13 0.76
C ALA A 47 -0.16 9.49 0.63
N ARG A 48 0.17 10.79 0.56
CA ARG A 48 1.56 11.27 0.50
C ARG A 48 2.33 10.88 1.76
N GLU A 49 1.75 11.09 2.94
CA GLU A 49 2.34 10.68 4.22
C GLU A 49 2.57 9.17 4.28
N PHE A 50 1.60 8.37 3.83
CA PHE A 50 1.74 6.93 3.73
C PHE A 50 2.90 6.53 2.82
N ILE A 51 2.95 7.08 1.60
CA ILE A 51 4.02 6.80 0.62
C ILE A 51 5.38 7.16 1.20
N ALA A 52 5.52 8.35 1.80
CA ALA A 52 6.77 8.80 2.40
C ALA A 52 7.23 7.84 3.52
N ARG A 53 6.32 7.46 4.41
CA ARG A 53 6.63 6.55 5.52
C ARG A 53 7.11 5.18 5.04
N VAL A 54 6.41 4.57 4.09
CA VAL A 54 6.74 3.20 3.65
C VAL A 54 7.92 3.16 2.68
N SER A 55 8.17 4.25 1.94
CA SER A 55 9.35 4.36 1.07
C SER A 55 10.64 4.59 1.85
N ALA A 56 10.54 5.07 3.10
CA ALA A 56 11.68 5.25 4.00
C ALA A 56 12.06 3.97 4.77
N ALA A 57 11.29 2.89 4.67
CA ALA A 57 11.56 1.64 5.36
C ALA A 57 12.69 0.85 4.69
N GLU A 58 13.62 0.33 5.49
CA GLU A 58 14.74 -0.53 5.06
C GLU A 58 14.71 -1.86 5.83
N PRO A 59 14.55 -3.01 5.15
CA PRO A 59 14.31 -3.13 3.71
C PRO A 59 12.92 -2.64 3.32
N GLN A 60 12.77 -2.24 2.05
CA GLN A 60 11.46 -1.90 1.52
C GLN A 60 10.55 -3.15 1.51
N THR A 61 9.44 -3.09 2.22
CA THR A 61 8.48 -4.20 2.31
C THR A 61 7.10 -3.87 1.74
N CYS A 62 6.92 -2.66 1.22
CA CYS A 62 5.63 -2.15 0.75
C CYS A 62 5.74 -1.59 -0.68
N PHE A 63 4.82 -2.00 -1.54
CA PHE A 63 4.88 -1.80 -2.99
C PHE A 63 3.51 -1.44 -3.57
N ALA A 64 3.50 -0.67 -4.65
CA ALA A 64 2.31 -0.39 -5.42
C ALA A 64 1.97 -1.57 -6.33
N ILE A 65 0.67 -1.89 -6.44
CA ILE A 65 0.12 -2.69 -7.53
C ILE A 65 -0.29 -1.69 -8.63
N GLU A 66 0.47 -1.65 -9.72
CA GLU A 66 0.17 -0.82 -10.88
C GLU A 66 -0.71 -1.58 -11.88
N VAL A 67 -1.80 -0.95 -12.32
CA VAL A 67 -2.65 -1.42 -13.43
C VAL A 67 -2.90 -0.22 -14.34
N ALA A 68 -2.65 -0.39 -15.65
CA ALA A 68 -2.83 0.66 -16.65
C ALA A 68 -2.14 2.00 -16.29
N GLY A 69 -0.93 1.93 -15.69
CA GLY A 69 -0.15 3.10 -15.32
C GLY A 69 -0.60 3.81 -14.03
N GLN A 70 -1.62 3.31 -13.32
CA GLN A 70 -2.09 3.88 -12.05
C GLN A 70 -1.93 2.88 -10.90
N ALA A 71 -1.70 3.38 -9.68
CA ALA A 71 -1.69 2.52 -8.50
C ALA A 71 -3.13 2.10 -8.16
N ALA A 72 -3.44 0.83 -8.39
CA ALA A 72 -4.72 0.23 -8.04
C ALA A 72 -4.81 -0.12 -6.55
N GLY A 73 -3.67 -0.23 -5.88
CA GLY A 73 -3.58 -0.54 -4.46
C GLY A 73 -2.14 -0.77 -4.04
N VAL A 74 -1.99 -1.32 -2.84
CA VAL A 74 -0.70 -1.57 -2.19
C VAL A 74 -0.63 -3.02 -1.74
N ILE A 75 0.55 -3.61 -1.89
CA ILE A 75 0.88 -4.93 -1.36
C ILE A 75 2.16 -4.82 -0.52
N GLY A 76 2.20 -5.53 0.59
CA GLY A 76 3.40 -5.59 1.41
C GLY A 76 3.42 -6.81 2.29
N PHE A 77 4.53 -6.99 2.99
CA PHE A 77 4.74 -8.09 3.92
C PHE A 77 5.46 -7.58 5.17
N ASP A 78 5.18 -8.20 6.31
CA ASP A 78 5.93 -7.95 7.53
C ASP A 78 7.05 -8.98 7.66
N LEU A 79 8.26 -8.52 7.98
CA LEU A 79 9.39 -9.40 8.24
C LEU A 79 9.31 -9.94 9.66
N HIS A 80 9.02 -11.24 9.78
CA HIS A 80 9.08 -11.94 11.06
C HIS A 80 10.54 -12.13 11.49
N ARG A 81 10.79 -12.12 12.81
CA ARG A 81 12.15 -12.03 13.35
C ARG A 81 12.88 -13.36 13.53
N ASP A 82 12.20 -14.50 13.65
CA ASP A 82 12.82 -15.84 13.53
C ASP A 82 11.74 -16.95 13.65
N VAL A 83 11.04 -17.04 14.78
CA VAL A 83 10.10 -18.16 15.07
C VAL A 83 8.91 -17.65 15.89
N GLU A 84 7.71 -17.74 15.33
CA GLU A 84 6.46 -17.68 16.09
C GLU A 84 6.25 -19.06 16.74
N ARG A 85 6.47 -19.17 18.05
CA ARG A 85 6.19 -20.42 18.78
C ARG A 85 4.67 -20.63 18.81
N VAL A 86 4.16 -21.54 17.99
CA VAL A 86 2.83 -22.12 18.16
C VAL A 86 2.93 -23.13 19.31
N SER A 87 2.46 -22.77 20.49
CA SER A 87 2.27 -23.74 21.57
C SER A 87 1.19 -24.75 21.19
N ALA A 88 1.48 -26.04 21.41
CA ALA A 88 0.57 -27.16 21.26
C ALA A 88 -0.58 -27.13 22.28
#